data_AF-A0A7J9BPS9-F1
#
_entry.id   AF-A0A7J9BPS9-F1
#
_cell.length_a   1.000
_cell.length_b   1.000
_cell.length_c   1.000
_cell.angle_alpha   90.00
_cell.angle_beta   90.00
_cell.angle_gamma   90.00
#
_symmetry.space_group_name_H-M   'P 1'
#
loop_
_entity.id
_entity.type
_entity.pdbx_description
1 polymer ?
#
loop_
_entity_poly.entity_id
_entity_poly.type
_entity_poly.pdbx_seq_one_letter_code
_entity_poly.pdbx_strand_id
1 'polypeptide(L)' 'MNTSVVEVSGEKVKAMWDKRLIEIFCDVCIKEILKENRPGTHFTKDRWMKIMSNFKNETCKAYSQRQLKNKWDALKK' A
#
# COMPACT_ATOMS: atom_id res chain seq x y z
N MET A 1 19.40 24.89 11.01
CA MET A 1 19.09 24.52 12.41
C MET A 1 18.19 23.29 12.36
N ASN A 2 18.78 22.16 12.74
CA ASN A 2 18.17 21.01 13.40
C ASN A 2 16.69 21.09 13.76
N THR A 3 15.92 20.08 13.34
CA THR A 3 14.95 19.46 14.25
C THR A 3 15.00 17.96 13.99
N SER A 4 15.56 17.26 14.97
CA SER A 4 15.57 15.81 15.10
C SER A 4 14.15 15.26 14.99
N VAL A 5 13.94 14.26 14.14
CA VAL A 5 12.76 13.38 14.27
C VAL A 5 13.29 11.99 14.59
N VAL A 6 13.43 11.80 15.90
CA VAL A 6 13.04 10.63 16.70
C VAL A 6 13.14 9.29 15.97
N GLU A 7 14.18 8.55 16.35
CA GLU A 7 14.20 7.09 16.28
C GLU A 7 13.00 6.56 17.10
N VAL A 8 11.94 6.14 16.42
CA VAL A 8 10.83 5.42 17.08
C VAL A 8 11.23 3.95 17.20
N SER A 9 11.62 3.63 18.43
CA SER A 9 11.68 2.30 19.01
C SER A 9 10.48 1.44 18.58
N GLY A 10 10.72 0.15 18.35
CA GLY A 10 9.85 -0.80 17.64
C GLY A 10 8.47 -1.09 18.25
N GLU A 11 7.63 -0.08 18.35
CA GLU A 11 6.19 -0.24 18.47
C GLU A 11 5.63 -0.53 17.08
N LYS A 12 4.80 -1.56 16.95
CA LYS A 12 4.08 -1.85 15.69
C LYS A 12 3.07 -0.72 15.48
N VAL A 13 3.53 0.41 14.95
CA VAL A 13 2.69 1.56 14.61
C VAL A 13 1.61 1.04 13.68
N LYS A 14 0.36 1.08 14.17
CA LYS A 14 -0.80 0.68 13.39
C LYS A 14 -0.77 1.50 12.11
N ALA A 15 -0.83 0.81 10.98
CA ALA A 15 -0.93 1.43 9.67
C ALA A 15 -2.06 2.47 9.69
N MET A 16 -1.71 3.76 9.70
CA MET A 16 -2.68 4.85 9.59
C MET A 16 -3.09 4.93 8.12
N TRP A 17 -4.38 4.71 7.87
CA TRP A 17 -4.98 4.73 6.54
C TRP A 17 -5.85 5.97 6.42
N ASP A 18 -5.23 7.09 6.04
CA ASP A 18 -5.95 8.32 5.73
C ASP A 18 -6.68 8.19 4.41
N LYS A 19 -7.72 9.01 4.19
CA LYS A 19 -8.52 8.99 2.95
C LYS A 19 -7.64 9.08 1.69
N ARG A 20 -6.63 9.95 1.71
CA ARG A 20 -5.64 10.10 0.63
C ARG A 20 -4.83 8.82 0.37
N LEU A 21 -4.44 8.09 1.41
CA LEU A 21 -3.70 6.83 1.26
C LEU A 21 -4.60 5.73 0.69
N ILE A 22 -5.88 5.73 1.04
CA ILE A 22 -6.87 4.79 0.50
C ILE A 22 -7.09 5.08 -1.00
N GLU A 23 -7.25 6.35 -1.37
CA GLU A 23 -7.37 6.77 -2.77
C GLU A 23 -6.16 6.34 -3.59
N ILE A 24 -4.95 6.66 -3.13
CA ILE A 24 -3.70 6.24 -3.80
C ILE A 24 -3.60 4.71 -3.88
N PHE A 25 -3.98 3.99 -2.81
CA PHE A 25 -3.97 2.53 -2.82
C PHE A 25 -4.92 1.96 -3.90
N CYS A 26 -6.15 2.46 -3.96
CA CYS A 26 -7.12 2.07 -4.98
C CYS A 26 -6.61 2.39 -6.38
N ASP A 27 -6.03 3.57 -6.60
CA ASP A 27 -5.48 3.98 -7.89
C ASP A 27 -4.34 3.05 -8.33
N VAL A 28 -3.41 2.73 -7.43
CA VAL A 28 -2.32 1.78 -7.69
C VAL A 28 -2.86 0.40 -8.04
N CYS A 29 -3.87 -0.09 -7.30
CA CYS A 29 -4.52 -1.37 -7.59
C CYS A 29 -5.20 -1.38 -8.98
N ILE A 30 -5.95 -0.34 -9.32
CA ILE A 30 -6.63 -0.20 -10.61
C ILE A 30 -5.62 -0.13 -11.75
N LYS A 31 -4.58 0.72 -11.63
CA LYS A 31 -3.50 0.83 -12.61
C LYS A 31 -2.85 -0.53 -12.90
N GLU A 32 -2.57 -1.33 -11.87
CA GLU A 32 -1.96 -2.65 -12.05
C GLU A 32 -2.91 -3.67 -12.72
N ILE A 33 -4.21 -3.61 -12.40
CA ILE A 33 -5.22 -4.47 -13.06
C ILE A 33 -5.36 -4.12 -14.54
N LEU A 34 -5.42 -2.82 -14.87
CA LEU A 34 -5.54 -2.34 -16.24
C LEU A 34 -4.28 -2.65 -17.07
N LYS A 35 -3.09 -2.52 -16.47
CA LYS A 35 -1.81 -2.70 -17.18
C LYS A 35 -1.62 -4.11 -17.73
N GLU A 36 -2.10 -5.14 -17.04
CA GLU A 36 -1.91 -6.53 -17.47
C GLU A 36 -3.07 -7.07 -18.32
N ASN A 37 -4.10 -6.25 -18.61
CA ASN A 37 -5.29 -6.61 -19.39
C ASN A 37 -5.89 -7.99 -19.02
N ARG A 38 -5.65 -8.42 -17.77
CA ARG A 38 -5.99 -9.74 -17.26
C ARG A 38 -7.11 -9.55 -16.26
N PRO A 39 -8.38 -9.82 -16.64
CA PRO A 39 -9.49 -9.81 -15.71
C PRO A 39 -9.28 -10.98 -14.74
N GLY A 40 -8.69 -10.65 -13.59
CA GLY A 40 -8.43 -11.59 -12.51
C GLY A 40 -8.66 -10.88 -11.20
N THR A 41 -9.55 -11.43 -10.39
CA THR A 41 -9.93 -10.91 -9.06
C THR A 41 -8.85 -11.14 -7.99
N HIS A 42 -7.75 -11.82 -8.35
CA HIS A 42 -6.67 -12.20 -7.46
C HIS A 42 -5.35 -11.54 -7.86
N PHE A 43 -4.69 -10.91 -6.89
CA PHE A 43 -3.32 -10.44 -7.03
C PHE A 43 -2.34 -11.59 -6.76
N THR A 44 -1.52 -11.93 -7.75
CA THR A 44 -0.37 -12.84 -7.60
C THR A 44 0.71 -12.22 -6.70
N LYS A 45 1.70 -13.02 -6.25
CA LYS A 45 2.82 -12.51 -5.43
C LYS A 45 3.54 -11.35 -6.12
N ASP A 46 3.77 -11.45 -7.43
CA ASP A 46 4.46 -10.42 -8.21
C ASP A 46 3.64 -9.13 -8.31
N ARG A 47 2.32 -9.24 -8.50
CA ARG A 47 1.42 -8.07 -8.48
C ARG A 47 1.45 -7.36 -7.13
N TRP A 48 1.48 -8.11 -6.02
CA TRP A 48 1.63 -7.50 -4.71
C TRP A 48 2.98 -6.77 -4.55
N MET A 49 4.07 -7.31 -5.10
CA MET A 49 5.36 -6.61 -5.08
C MET A 49 5.34 -5.31 -5.88
N LYS A 50 4.71 -5.30 -7.06
CA LYS A 50 4.53 -4.09 -7.85
C LYS A 50 3.64 -3.06 -7.14
N ILE A 51 2.52 -3.49 -6.56
CA ILE A 51 1.64 -2.63 -5.76
C ILE A 51 2.40 -2.04 -4.58
N MET A 52 3.18 -2.84 -3.84
CA MET A 52 4.04 -2.35 -2.76
C MET A 52 5.02 -1.29 -3.23
N SER A 53 5.70 -1.53 -4.36
CA SER A 53 6.69 -0.62 -4.92
C SER A 53 6.04 0.70 -5.37
N ASN A 54 4.98 0.63 -6.16
CA ASN A 54 4.26 1.80 -6.65
C ASN A 54 3.65 2.60 -5.50
N PHE A 55 3.02 1.93 -4.53
CA PHE A 55 2.44 2.59 -3.37
C PHE A 55 3.50 3.30 -2.53
N LYS A 56 4.67 2.65 -2.31
CA LYS A 56 5.79 3.28 -1.63
C LYS A 56 6.32 4.49 -2.40
N ASN A 57 6.39 4.41 -3.73
CA ASN A 57 6.84 5.51 -4.57
C ASN A 57 5.86 6.70 -4.55
N GLU A 58 4.55 6.44 -4.55
CA GLU A 58 3.53 7.50 -4.55
C GLU A 58 3.33 8.14 -3.16
N THR A 59 3.51 7.38 -2.07
CA THR A 59 3.21 7.86 -0.70
C THR A 59 4.44 8.13 0.16
N CYS A 60 5.62 7.74 -0.30
CA CYS A 60 6.86 7.65 0.48
C CYS A 60 6.75 6.80 1.76
N LYS A 61 5.67 6.02 1.92
CA LYS A 61 5.42 5.16 3.09
C LYS A 61 5.63 3.69 2.73
N ALA A 62 6.46 3.00 3.52
CA ALA A 62 6.69 1.57 3.35
C ALA A 62 5.63 0.76 4.09
N TYR A 63 4.75 0.08 3.36
CA TYR A 63 3.80 -0.88 3.91
C TYR A 63 4.20 -2.30 3.52
N SER A 64 4.08 -3.23 4.47
CA SER A 64 4.23 -4.66 4.21
C SER A 64 3.08 -5.21 3.37
N GLN A 65 3.33 -6.29 2.65
CA GLN A 65 2.30 -7.00 1.87
C GLN A 65 1.09 -7.37 2.73
N ARG A 66 1.31 -7.76 3.99
CA ARG A 66 0.24 -8.09 4.93
C ARG A 66 -0.65 -6.89 5.25
N GLN A 67 -0.08 -5.70 5.42
CA GLN A 67 -0.87 -4.49 5.68
C GLN A 67 -1.74 -4.12 4.48
N LEU A 68 -1.20 -4.21 3.27
CA LEU A 68 -1.94 -3.94 2.04
C LEU A 68 -3.04 -4.98 1.78
N LYS A 69 -2.75 -6.27 2.00
CA LYS A 69 -3.76 -7.35 1.93
C LYS A 69 -4.90 -7.13 2.92
N ASN A 70 -4.57 -6.89 4.19
CA ASN A 70 -5.58 -6.62 5.22
C ASN A 70 -6.45 -5.41 4.84
N LYS A 71 -5.85 -4.38 4.25
CA LYS A 71 -6.61 -3.20 3.79
C LYS A 71 -7.51 -3.53 2.60
N TRP A 72 -7.01 -4.28 1.62
CA TRP A 72 -7.79 -4.77 0.49
C TRP A 72 -8.99 -5.60 0.93
N ASP A 73 -8.79 -6.57 1.84
CA ASP A 73 -9.86 -7.40 2.36
C ASP A 73 -10.90 -6.58 3.15
N ALA A 74 -10.44 -5.56 3.89
CA ALA A 74 -11.33 -4.62 4.58
C ALA A 74 -12.11 -3.69 3.63
N LEU A 75 -11.59 -3.39 2.43
CA LEU A 75 -12.28 -2.58 1.41
C LEU A 75 -13.31 -3.39 0.60
N LYS A 76 -13.20 -4.72 0.60
CA LYS A 76 -14.16 -5.62 -0.05
C LYS A 76 -15.40 -5.91 0.79
N LYS A 77 -15.41 -5.50 2.05
CA LYS A 77 -16.51 -5.69 2.99
C LYS A 77 -17.40 -4.45 3.00
#